data_AF-A0A1Q9NAX6-F1
#
_entry.id   AF-A0A1Q9NAX6-F1
#
_cell.length_a   1.000
_cell.length_b   1.000
_cell.length_c   1.000
_cell.angle_alpha   90.00
_cell.angle_beta   90.00
_cell.angle_gamma   90.00
#
_symmetry.space_group_name_H-M   'P 1'
#
loop_
_entity.id
_entity.type
_entity.pdbx_description
1 polymer ?
#
loop_
_entity_poly.entity_id
_entity_poly.type
_entity_poly.pdbx_seq_one_letter_code
_entity_poly.pdbx_strand_id
1 'polypeptide(L)'
;MTEKIELPKGKNHWAAYYSFALPNWILFNTKENTRQVNINKEWKSYLWSPKMRWVSTLDRMTDGTYEAFKIINHFCMNIKKNRIDVITEKERSAILFGDEKKLNSLYLSYKEYADLYDLTDSYSTHEPIVYEKFESSERKMLIIENRDTFDSFVKSNHELTIPYYRWIVYGSGLAVLSQVRTILEFNVSEITYFGDVDYTGFHIYQELKKKYYALRQESGLPEIVCKLDNELYNELLWVYEHIKWNFPSYSSKKYVLENDIFNTDLRIQFQELMDNGNRIPQELLNRLLILKILQNRVSNSKL
;
A
#
# COMPACT_ATOMS: atom_id res chain seq x y z
N MET A 1 7.61 -12.41 -64.00
CA MET A 1 7.18 -13.51 -63.11
C MET A 1 7.04 -12.92 -61.73
N THR A 2 5.82 -12.78 -61.22
CA THR A 2 5.56 -12.31 -59.86
C THR A 2 5.75 -13.47 -58.90
N GLU A 3 6.84 -13.46 -58.13
CA GLU A 3 7.06 -14.43 -57.05
C GLU A 3 6.01 -14.19 -55.95
N LYS A 4 5.10 -15.16 -55.79
CA LYS A 4 4.19 -15.19 -54.64
C LYS A 4 4.95 -15.85 -53.48
N ILE A 5 5.16 -15.07 -52.42
CA ILE A 5 5.64 -15.59 -51.14
C ILE A 5 4.48 -16.35 -50.49
N GLU A 6 4.63 -17.66 -50.30
CA GLU A 6 3.68 -18.47 -49.53
C GLU A 6 4.13 -18.58 -48.07
N LEU A 7 3.22 -18.28 -47.15
CA LEU A 7 3.48 -18.36 -45.71
C LEU A 7 3.35 -19.80 -45.18
N PRO A 8 4.15 -20.19 -44.16
CA PRO A 8 4.14 -21.55 -43.63
C PRO A 8 2.83 -21.90 -42.93
N LYS A 9 2.28 -23.07 -43.26
CA LYS A 9 1.03 -23.60 -42.70
C LYS A 9 1.33 -24.55 -41.52
N GLY A 10 0.79 -24.24 -40.34
CA GLY A 10 0.86 -25.09 -39.14
C GLY A 10 1.44 -24.38 -37.91
N LYS A 11 0.82 -24.55 -36.73
CA LYS A 11 1.14 -23.81 -35.48
C LYS A 11 2.60 -23.92 -35.03
N ASN A 12 3.28 -25.01 -35.35
CA ASN A 12 4.67 -25.25 -34.93
C ASN A 12 5.69 -24.34 -35.63
N HIS A 13 5.28 -23.63 -36.69
CA HIS A 13 6.12 -22.70 -37.45
C HIS A 13 6.00 -21.24 -36.99
N TRP A 14 5.19 -20.99 -35.94
CA TRP A 14 4.86 -19.65 -35.46
C TRP A 14 5.16 -19.52 -33.96
N ALA A 15 5.82 -18.42 -33.58
CA ALA A 15 6.08 -18.12 -32.17
C ALA A 15 4.90 -17.36 -31.55
N ALA A 16 4.50 -17.72 -30.33
CA ALA A 16 3.44 -17.04 -29.58
C ALA A 16 4.06 -15.98 -28.64
N TYR A 17 4.38 -14.81 -29.19
CA TYR A 17 4.68 -13.60 -28.41
C TYR A 17 3.54 -12.59 -28.61
N TYR A 18 3.28 -11.78 -27.59
CA TYR A 18 2.20 -10.78 -27.48
C TYR A 18 1.58 -10.31 -28.83
N SER A 19 0.28 -10.58 -28.96
CA SER A 19 -0.67 -10.02 -29.93
C SER A 19 -0.53 -10.32 -31.44
N PHE A 20 0.57 -10.87 -31.96
CA PHE A 20 0.63 -11.32 -33.37
C PHE A 20 1.57 -12.53 -33.56
N ALA A 21 1.13 -13.52 -34.36
CA ALA A 21 1.95 -14.68 -34.71
C ALA A 21 2.99 -14.29 -35.79
N LEU A 22 4.28 -14.58 -35.55
CA LEU A 22 5.36 -14.37 -36.53
C LEU A 22 6.00 -15.70 -36.97
N PRO A 23 6.42 -15.85 -38.24
CA PRO A 23 7.11 -17.05 -38.73
C PRO A 23 8.48 -17.21 -38.07
N ASN A 24 8.85 -18.44 -37.73
CA ASN A 24 10.11 -18.79 -37.04
C ASN A 24 11.41 -18.49 -37.81
N TRP A 25 11.37 -17.96 -39.03
CA TRP A 25 12.57 -17.51 -39.76
C TRP A 25 12.83 -16.00 -39.62
N ILE A 26 11.85 -15.25 -39.10
CA ILE A 26 12.08 -13.91 -38.56
C ILE A 26 12.51 -14.09 -37.10
N LEU A 27 13.72 -14.61 -36.90
CA LEU A 27 14.35 -14.69 -35.58
C LEU A 27 15.15 -13.41 -35.39
N PHE A 28 14.67 -12.51 -34.53
CA PHE A 28 15.58 -11.61 -33.85
C PHE A 28 16.60 -12.50 -33.12
N ASN A 29 17.88 -12.28 -33.40
CA ASN A 29 18.96 -13.13 -32.94
C ASN A 29 19.04 -13.10 -31.41
N THR A 30 18.29 -13.98 -30.76
CA THR A 30 18.32 -14.21 -29.32
C THR A 30 18.78 -15.64 -29.09
N LYS A 31 20.10 -15.85 -29.11
CA LYS A 31 20.86 -16.65 -28.14
C LYS A 31 22.29 -16.87 -28.63
N GLU A 32 23.23 -16.19 -27.99
CA GLU A 32 24.33 -16.92 -27.37
C GLU A 32 24.29 -16.67 -25.87
N ASN A 33 23.94 -17.75 -25.16
CA ASN A 33 24.00 -17.84 -23.71
C ASN A 33 25.40 -18.38 -23.37
N THR A 34 26.41 -17.54 -23.58
CA THR A 34 27.70 -17.64 -22.92
C THR A 34 27.75 -16.46 -21.97
N ARG A 35 27.47 -16.68 -20.68
CA ARG A 35 27.80 -15.71 -19.61
C ARG A 35 29.33 -15.64 -19.46
N GLN A 36 30.01 -15.14 -20.47
CA GLN A 36 31.11 -14.22 -20.24
C GLN A 36 30.45 -12.86 -20.12
N VAL A 37 30.28 -12.39 -18.88
CA VAL A 37 30.01 -10.98 -18.66
C VAL A 37 31.27 -10.26 -19.13
N ASN A 38 31.31 -9.92 -20.41
CA ASN A 38 32.30 -9.02 -20.94
C ASN A 38 31.93 -7.67 -20.33
N ILE A 39 32.46 -7.37 -19.14
CA ILE A 39 32.20 -6.12 -18.45
C ILE A 39 32.97 -5.04 -19.20
N ASN A 40 32.52 -4.69 -20.41
CA ASN A 40 32.89 -3.41 -20.96
C ASN A 40 32.22 -2.38 -20.05
N LYS A 41 33.00 -1.85 -19.10
CA LYS A 41 32.54 -0.90 -18.08
C LYS A 41 32.34 0.48 -18.72
N GLU A 42 31.61 0.54 -19.83
CA GLU A 42 31.39 1.77 -20.62
C GLU A 42 30.76 2.88 -19.77
N TRP A 43 29.91 2.52 -18.81
CA TRP A 43 29.33 3.48 -17.87
C TRP A 43 30.36 4.15 -16.96
N LYS A 44 31.54 3.56 -16.75
CA LYS A 44 32.61 4.19 -15.95
C LYS A 44 33.31 5.32 -16.71
N SER A 45 33.36 5.25 -18.04
CA SER A 45 33.96 6.28 -18.89
C SER A 45 32.93 7.21 -19.53
N TYR A 46 31.64 6.94 -19.40
CA TYR A 46 30.56 7.79 -19.91
C TYR A 46 30.57 9.19 -19.26
N LEU A 47 30.27 10.22 -20.05
CA LEU A 47 30.23 11.62 -19.61
C LEU A 47 28.96 11.93 -18.83
N TRP A 48 28.97 11.60 -17.54
CA TRP A 48 27.90 11.95 -16.62
C TRP A 48 27.92 13.43 -16.23
N SER A 49 26.73 14.03 -16.13
CA SER A 49 26.53 15.34 -15.52
C SER A 49 26.98 15.31 -14.06
N PRO A 50 27.29 16.46 -13.44
CA PRO A 50 27.72 16.52 -12.04
C PRO A 50 26.77 15.80 -11.08
N LYS A 51 25.45 15.93 -11.30
CA LYS A 51 24.40 15.26 -10.51
C LYS A 51 24.36 13.73 -10.67
N MET A 52 24.86 13.20 -11.80
CA MET A 52 24.83 11.76 -12.14
C MET A 52 26.20 11.08 -12.00
N ARG A 53 27.22 11.78 -11.49
CA ARG A 53 28.61 11.27 -11.47
C ARG A 53 28.77 9.97 -10.69
N TRP A 54 27.95 9.75 -9.66
CA TRP A 54 27.90 8.53 -8.85
C TRP A 54 27.65 7.26 -9.68
N VAL A 55 27.03 7.36 -10.86
CA VAL A 55 26.78 6.20 -11.74
C VAL A 55 28.09 5.52 -12.17
N SER A 56 29.16 6.30 -12.35
CA SER A 56 30.50 5.80 -12.67
C SER A 56 31.15 4.99 -11.54
N THR A 57 30.69 5.16 -10.29
CA THR A 57 31.24 4.45 -9.13
C THR A 57 30.59 3.09 -8.92
N LEU A 58 29.51 2.77 -9.65
CA LEU A 58 28.82 1.49 -9.55
C LEU A 58 29.69 0.34 -10.06
N ASP A 59 29.74 -0.74 -9.28
CA ASP A 59 30.53 -1.93 -9.59
C ASP A 59 29.87 -2.83 -10.64
N ARG A 60 28.54 -2.87 -10.64
CA ARG A 60 27.73 -3.68 -11.55
C ARG A 60 26.56 -2.87 -12.08
N MET A 61 26.29 -3.05 -13.36
CA MET A 61 25.19 -2.40 -14.06
C MET A 61 24.69 -3.34 -15.15
N THR A 62 23.37 -3.39 -15.34
CA THR A 62 22.79 -4.06 -16.51
C THR A 62 22.70 -3.07 -17.66
N ASP A 63 22.70 -3.54 -18.90
CA ASP A 63 22.54 -2.68 -20.07
C ASP A 63 21.24 -1.86 -20.00
N GLY A 64 20.16 -2.49 -19.56
CA GLY A 64 18.87 -1.80 -19.37
C GLY A 64 18.91 -0.71 -18.29
N THR A 65 19.72 -0.86 -17.24
CA THR A 65 19.96 0.20 -16.25
C THR A 65 20.84 1.30 -16.84
N TYR A 66 21.88 0.93 -17.58
CA TYR A 66 22.79 1.89 -18.20
C TYR A 66 22.07 2.82 -19.17
N GLU A 67 21.23 2.26 -20.06
CA GLU A 67 20.39 3.04 -20.96
C GLU A 67 19.45 3.98 -20.19
N ALA A 68 18.82 3.49 -19.12
CA ALA A 68 17.94 4.32 -18.29
C ALA A 68 18.68 5.48 -17.62
N PHE A 69 19.91 5.27 -17.12
CA PHE A 69 20.69 6.36 -16.55
C PHE A 69 21.14 7.36 -17.61
N LYS A 70 21.45 6.95 -18.84
CA LYS A 70 21.73 7.90 -19.93
C LYS A 70 20.54 8.81 -20.20
N ILE A 71 19.32 8.28 -20.17
CA ILE A 71 18.08 9.06 -20.30
C ILE A 71 17.97 10.09 -19.17
N ILE A 72 18.14 9.67 -17.91
CA ILE A 72 18.12 10.59 -16.75
C ILE A 72 19.23 11.64 -16.87
N ASN A 73 20.42 11.25 -17.30
CA ASN A 73 21.54 12.19 -17.47
C ASN A 73 21.25 13.25 -18.54
N HIS A 74 20.68 12.82 -19.67
CA HIS A 74 20.24 13.74 -20.72
C HIS A 74 19.15 14.69 -20.21
N PHE A 75 18.20 14.18 -19.40
CA PHE A 75 17.21 15.02 -18.72
C PHE A 75 17.92 16.09 -17.86
N CYS A 76 18.79 15.68 -16.93
CA CYS A 76 19.55 16.55 -16.04
C CYS A 76 20.32 17.66 -16.77
N MET A 77 20.92 17.35 -17.93
CA MET A 77 21.68 18.32 -18.72
C MET A 77 20.80 19.37 -19.41
N ASN A 78 19.52 19.06 -19.64
CA ASN A 78 18.60 19.91 -20.38
C ASN A 78 17.55 20.63 -19.50
N ILE A 79 17.54 20.40 -18.18
CA ILE A 79 16.59 21.02 -17.23
C ILE A 79 16.50 22.54 -17.41
N LYS A 80 17.62 23.25 -17.61
CA LYS A 80 17.62 24.73 -17.73
C LYS A 80 17.00 25.26 -19.03
N LYS A 81 16.89 24.44 -20.08
CA LYS A 81 16.37 24.86 -21.39
C LYS A 81 14.86 24.72 -21.51
N ASN A 82 14.28 23.83 -20.70
CA ASN A 82 12.86 23.55 -20.68
C ASN A 82 12.29 24.15 -19.39
N ARG A 83 11.20 24.91 -19.43
CA ARG A 83 10.41 25.15 -18.22
C ARG A 83 9.75 23.81 -17.88
N ILE A 84 10.39 23.03 -17.00
CA ILE A 84 9.91 21.71 -16.62
C ILE A 84 9.15 21.85 -15.30
N ASP A 85 7.87 21.51 -15.32
CA ASP A 85 7.07 21.40 -14.10
C ASP A 85 7.51 20.17 -13.30
N VAL A 86 7.44 20.30 -11.97
CA VAL A 86 7.58 19.17 -11.04
C VAL A 86 6.29 18.35 -11.10
N ILE A 87 6.39 17.07 -11.45
CA ILE A 87 5.23 16.18 -11.70
C ILE A 87 5.37 14.86 -10.92
N THR A 88 4.36 13.99 -10.95
CA THR A 88 4.42 12.72 -10.23
C THR A 88 5.48 11.78 -10.81
N GLU A 89 5.96 10.83 -10.00
CA GLU A 89 6.98 9.87 -10.40
C GLU A 89 6.51 9.01 -11.58
N LYS A 90 5.22 8.66 -11.62
CA LYS A 90 4.63 7.86 -12.72
C LYS A 90 4.55 8.64 -14.01
N GLU A 91 4.09 9.89 -13.96
CA GLU A 91 4.04 10.77 -15.13
C GLU A 91 5.45 11.02 -15.68
N ARG A 92 6.42 11.31 -14.80
CA ARG A 92 7.82 11.47 -15.20
C ARG A 92 8.39 10.18 -15.78
N SER A 93 8.11 9.04 -15.16
CA SER A 93 8.56 7.73 -15.65
C SER A 93 7.99 7.41 -17.04
N ALA A 94 6.73 7.73 -17.29
CA ALA A 94 6.11 7.57 -18.60
C ALA A 94 6.78 8.46 -19.67
N ILE A 95 7.07 9.72 -19.34
CA ILE A 95 7.75 10.65 -20.25
C ILE A 95 9.18 10.18 -20.56
N LEU A 96 9.93 9.74 -19.55
CA LEU A 96 11.34 9.37 -19.71
C LEU A 96 11.51 7.99 -20.36
N PHE A 97 10.65 7.03 -20.01
CA PHE A 97 10.89 5.61 -20.31
C PHE A 97 9.75 4.94 -21.09
N GLY A 98 8.58 5.57 -21.23
CA GLY A 98 7.38 4.90 -21.73
C GLY A 98 6.84 3.80 -20.80
N ASP A 99 7.31 3.76 -19.55
CA ASP A 99 6.98 2.77 -18.54
C ASP A 99 6.83 3.48 -17.19
N GLU A 100 5.59 3.58 -16.69
CA GLU A 100 5.24 4.27 -15.43
C GLU A 100 5.96 3.73 -14.19
N LYS A 101 6.42 2.47 -14.22
CA LYS A 101 7.03 1.80 -13.05
C LYS A 101 8.54 1.89 -13.05
N LYS A 102 9.15 2.25 -14.18
CA LYS A 102 10.60 2.18 -14.38
C LYS A 102 11.38 3.07 -13.41
N LEU A 103 10.95 4.32 -13.21
CA LEU A 103 11.63 5.27 -12.34
C LEU A 103 11.61 4.82 -10.87
N ASN A 104 10.44 4.40 -10.35
CA ASN A 104 10.35 3.89 -8.98
C ASN A 104 11.18 2.61 -8.79
N SER A 105 11.19 1.70 -9.79
CA SER A 105 12.05 0.51 -9.73
C SER A 105 13.54 0.86 -9.64
N LEU A 106 13.99 1.89 -10.37
CA LEU A 106 15.37 2.39 -10.30
C LEU A 106 15.62 3.05 -8.95
N TYR A 107 14.70 3.90 -8.47
CA TYR A 107 14.81 4.57 -7.18
C TYR A 107 15.00 3.55 -6.07
N LEU A 108 14.15 2.52 -5.98
CA LEU A 108 14.27 1.49 -4.94
C LEU A 108 15.61 0.74 -4.97
N SER A 109 16.19 0.56 -6.15
CA SER A 109 17.48 -0.15 -6.32
C SER A 109 18.70 0.74 -6.06
N TYR A 110 18.55 2.07 -6.19
CA TYR A 110 19.69 3.00 -6.18
C TYR A 110 19.52 4.19 -5.22
N LYS A 111 18.49 4.20 -4.37
CA LYS A 111 18.19 5.27 -3.40
C LYS A 111 19.34 5.58 -2.43
N GLU A 112 20.23 4.62 -2.19
CA GLU A 112 21.42 4.82 -1.34
C GLU A 112 22.48 5.71 -2.00
N TYR A 113 22.44 5.84 -3.33
CA TYR A 113 23.42 6.63 -4.09
C TYR A 113 22.90 8.02 -4.43
N ALA A 114 21.61 8.14 -4.75
CA ALA A 114 20.98 9.40 -5.09
C ALA A 114 19.46 9.35 -4.95
N ASP A 115 18.86 10.51 -4.69
CA ASP A 115 17.42 10.70 -4.81
C ASP A 115 17.05 10.90 -6.29
N LEU A 116 16.64 9.83 -6.95
CA LEU A 116 16.25 9.89 -8.37
C LEU A 116 15.02 10.76 -8.61
N TYR A 117 14.17 11.00 -7.61
CA TYR A 117 13.00 11.86 -7.77
C TYR A 117 13.43 13.34 -7.84
N ASP A 118 14.34 13.77 -6.95
CA ASP A 118 14.97 15.09 -7.03
C ASP A 118 15.74 15.29 -8.34
N LEU A 119 16.48 14.27 -8.80
CA LEU A 119 17.21 14.35 -10.07
C LEU A 119 16.31 14.52 -11.29
N THR A 120 15.07 14.04 -11.21
CA THR A 120 14.13 14.02 -12.32
C THR A 120 13.00 15.03 -12.16
N ASP A 121 13.11 15.99 -11.22
CA ASP A 121 12.06 16.94 -10.88
C ASP A 121 10.70 16.24 -10.76
N SER A 122 10.66 15.18 -9.94
CA SER A 122 9.44 14.41 -9.68
C SER A 122 9.25 14.14 -8.19
N TYR A 123 8.04 13.72 -7.83
CA TYR A 123 7.69 13.36 -6.45
C TYR A 123 6.79 12.13 -6.43
N SER A 124 6.82 11.38 -5.33
CA SER A 124 5.94 10.22 -5.16
C SER A 124 4.57 10.63 -4.63
N THR A 125 3.51 10.08 -5.22
CA THR A 125 2.16 10.19 -4.68
C THR A 125 1.82 9.04 -3.73
N HIS A 126 1.07 9.32 -2.67
CA HIS A 126 0.47 8.29 -1.82
C HIS A 126 -0.86 7.81 -2.40
N GLU A 127 -1.25 6.57 -2.07
CA GLU A 127 -2.55 6.06 -2.50
C GLU A 127 -3.70 6.83 -1.82
N PRO A 128 -4.74 7.21 -2.57
CA PRO A 128 -5.90 7.88 -2.00
C PRO A 128 -6.65 6.93 -1.07
N ILE A 129 -7.28 7.51 -0.04
CA ILE A 129 -8.06 6.77 0.96
C ILE A 129 -9.52 7.21 0.95
N VAL A 130 -10.42 6.24 1.11
CA VAL A 130 -11.86 6.49 1.24
C VAL A 130 -12.15 6.79 2.71
N TYR A 131 -12.74 7.97 2.97
CA TYR A 131 -13.12 8.38 4.31
C TYR A 131 -14.30 9.33 4.29
N GLU A 132 -14.98 9.43 5.43
CA GLU A 132 -15.92 10.50 5.75
C GLU A 132 -15.31 11.40 6.81
N LYS A 133 -15.39 12.72 6.60
CA LYS A 133 -14.95 13.73 7.57
C LYS A 133 -16.17 14.40 8.21
N PHE A 134 -16.06 14.59 9.51
CA PHE A 134 -17.08 15.23 10.33
C PHE A 134 -16.52 16.48 11.00
N GLU A 135 -17.38 17.44 11.28
CA GLU A 135 -16.99 18.61 12.08
C GLU A 135 -17.05 18.25 13.57
N SER A 136 -15.90 17.83 14.09
CA SER A 136 -15.67 17.51 15.51
C SER A 136 -14.41 18.20 16.03
N SER A 137 -14.44 18.68 17.27
CA SER A 137 -13.26 19.25 17.94
C SER A 137 -12.21 18.18 18.26
N GLU A 138 -12.65 16.95 18.44
CA GLU A 138 -11.79 15.80 18.68
C GLU A 138 -11.02 15.44 17.41
N ARG A 139 -9.74 15.09 17.52
CA ARG A 139 -8.91 14.64 16.39
C ARG A 139 -8.84 13.11 16.33
N LYS A 140 -10.00 12.46 16.51
CA LYS A 140 -10.14 11.00 16.55
C LYS A 140 -10.46 10.43 15.17
N MET A 141 -9.78 9.35 14.81
CA MET A 141 -10.00 8.60 13.58
C MET A 141 -10.37 7.14 13.90
N LEU A 142 -11.37 6.61 13.20
CA LEU A 142 -11.71 5.19 13.20
C LEU A 142 -11.39 4.59 11.83
N ILE A 143 -10.59 3.53 11.81
CA ILE A 143 -10.34 2.71 10.62
C ILE A 143 -11.21 1.46 10.71
N ILE A 144 -12.03 1.23 9.68
CA ILE A 144 -12.99 0.13 9.60
C ILE A 144 -12.62 -0.76 8.42
N GLU A 145 -12.42 -2.05 8.66
CA GLU A 145 -12.04 -2.98 7.60
C GLU A 145 -13.14 -3.21 6.56
N ASN A 146 -14.39 -3.40 7.02
CA ASN A 146 -15.52 -3.80 6.18
C ASN A 146 -16.33 -2.60 5.63
N ARG A 147 -16.80 -2.70 4.39
CA ARG A 147 -17.55 -1.64 3.70
C ARG A 147 -18.94 -1.38 4.30
N ASP A 148 -19.68 -2.43 4.63
CA ASP A 148 -21.06 -2.31 5.10
C ASP A 148 -21.09 -1.85 6.56
N THR A 149 -20.09 -2.27 7.35
CA THR A 149 -19.84 -1.69 8.68
C THR A 149 -19.42 -0.23 8.58
N PHE A 150 -18.58 0.13 7.60
CA PHE A 150 -18.18 1.52 7.35
C PHE A 150 -19.39 2.43 7.14
N ASP A 151 -20.32 2.04 6.26
CA ASP A 151 -21.57 2.78 6.03
C ASP A 151 -22.41 2.92 7.31
N SER A 152 -22.51 1.84 8.11
CA SER A 152 -23.24 1.85 9.38
C SER A 152 -22.64 2.84 10.39
N PHE A 153 -21.31 2.90 10.50
CA PHE A 153 -20.62 3.86 11.36
C PHE A 153 -20.74 5.29 10.87
N VAL A 154 -20.61 5.53 9.56
CA VAL A 154 -20.78 6.87 8.97
C VAL A 154 -22.17 7.41 9.29
N LYS A 155 -23.21 6.62 9.04
CA LYS A 155 -24.60 7.01 9.34
C LYS A 155 -24.83 7.24 10.82
N SER A 156 -24.26 6.40 11.68
CA SER A 156 -24.44 6.53 13.14
C SER A 156 -23.71 7.73 13.72
N ASN A 157 -22.50 8.03 13.23
CA ASN A 157 -21.72 9.18 13.67
C ASN A 157 -22.33 10.52 13.19
N HIS A 158 -22.99 10.52 12.02
CA HIS A 158 -23.78 11.65 11.51
C HIS A 158 -25.03 11.94 12.37
N GLU A 159 -25.61 10.94 13.02
CA GLU A 159 -26.80 11.13 13.86
C GLU A 159 -26.50 11.74 15.24
N LEU A 160 -25.23 11.82 15.63
CA LEU A 160 -24.85 12.46 16.88
C LEU A 160 -24.93 13.98 16.76
N THR A 161 -25.41 14.65 17.81
CA THR A 161 -25.37 16.13 17.86
C THR A 161 -23.95 16.67 17.74
N ILE A 162 -22.97 15.94 18.28
CA ILE A 162 -21.54 16.20 18.12
C ILE A 162 -20.90 14.87 17.71
N PRO A 163 -20.39 14.75 16.47
CA PRO A 163 -19.73 13.53 15.99
C PRO A 163 -18.57 13.13 16.90
N TYR A 164 -18.51 11.84 17.26
CA TYR A 164 -17.48 11.31 18.16
C TYR A 164 -16.14 11.16 17.43
N TYR A 165 -16.19 10.63 16.21
CA TYR A 165 -15.04 10.58 15.31
C TYR A 165 -15.06 11.76 14.35
N ARG A 166 -13.88 12.33 14.12
CA ARG A 166 -13.67 13.36 13.09
C ARG A 166 -13.43 12.75 11.72
N TRP A 167 -12.83 11.56 11.68
CA TRP A 167 -12.62 10.79 10.46
C TRP A 167 -13.05 9.35 10.67
N ILE A 168 -13.82 8.82 9.72
CA ILE A 168 -14.09 7.40 9.60
C ILE A 168 -13.52 6.96 8.27
N VAL A 169 -12.62 5.98 8.30
CA VAL A 169 -11.81 5.53 7.18
C VAL A 169 -12.20 4.11 6.81
N TYR A 170 -12.41 3.85 5.52
CA TYR A 170 -12.57 2.50 5.01
C TYR A 170 -11.20 1.87 4.69
N GLY A 171 -10.85 0.82 5.42
CA GLY A 171 -9.55 0.15 5.32
C GLY A 171 -9.42 -0.82 4.15
N SER A 172 -10.51 -1.45 3.70
CA SER A 172 -10.49 -2.40 2.57
C SER A 172 -9.46 -3.55 2.75
N GLY A 173 -9.39 -4.13 3.95
CA GLY A 173 -8.45 -5.20 4.26
C GLY A 173 -6.98 -4.76 4.22
N LEU A 174 -6.11 -5.56 3.60
CA LEU A 174 -4.66 -5.28 3.48
C LEU A 174 -4.34 -3.97 2.74
N ALA A 175 -5.27 -3.44 1.94
CA ALA A 175 -5.05 -2.21 1.17
C ALA A 175 -4.78 -1.00 2.07
N VAL A 176 -5.27 -0.97 3.31
CA VAL A 176 -4.98 0.15 4.24
C VAL A 176 -3.48 0.29 4.52
N LEU A 177 -2.70 -0.79 4.39
CA LEU A 177 -1.26 -0.80 4.69
C LEU A 177 -0.42 0.02 3.70
N SER A 178 -0.91 0.26 2.48
CA SER A 178 -0.27 1.17 1.51
C SER A 178 -0.70 2.63 1.71
N GLN A 179 -1.80 2.87 2.43
CA GLN A 179 -2.39 4.19 2.63
C GLN A 179 -1.96 4.85 3.96
N VAL A 180 -1.10 4.20 4.75
CA VAL A 180 -0.63 4.71 6.07
C VAL A 180 -0.02 6.10 5.97
N ARG A 181 0.76 6.39 4.91
CA ARG A 181 1.32 7.74 4.71
C ARG A 181 0.22 8.79 4.51
N THR A 182 -0.79 8.47 3.71
CA THR A 182 -1.98 9.32 3.53
C THR A 182 -2.70 9.56 4.87
N ILE A 183 -2.82 8.52 5.72
CA ILE A 183 -3.45 8.66 7.05
C ILE A 183 -2.66 9.61 7.96
N LEU A 184 -1.33 9.64 7.86
CA LEU A 184 -0.49 10.56 8.64
C LEU A 184 -0.58 12.02 8.19
N GLU A 185 -1.09 12.30 6.99
CA GLU A 185 -1.35 13.67 6.54
C GLU A 185 -2.56 14.29 7.27
N PHE A 186 -3.42 13.45 7.86
CA PHE A 186 -4.49 13.91 8.72
C PHE A 186 -3.91 14.34 10.08
N ASN A 187 -4.33 15.51 10.57
CA ASN A 187 -3.97 15.98 11.91
C ASN A 187 -4.75 15.19 12.98
N VAL A 188 -4.35 13.95 13.22
CA VAL A 188 -5.00 12.99 14.12
C VAL A 188 -4.24 12.92 15.45
N SER A 189 -4.96 12.82 16.56
CA SER A 189 -4.39 12.54 17.89
C SER A 189 -4.54 11.07 18.30
N GLU A 190 -5.59 10.41 17.81
CA GLU A 190 -5.90 9.02 18.13
C GLU A 190 -6.45 8.30 16.89
N ILE A 191 -5.86 7.16 16.57
CA ILE A 191 -6.32 6.21 15.56
C ILE A 191 -6.80 4.96 16.27
N THR A 192 -8.05 4.60 16.02
CA THR A 192 -8.63 3.36 16.48
C THR A 192 -8.91 2.44 15.30
N TYR A 193 -8.52 1.17 15.38
CA TYR A 193 -8.81 0.15 14.39
C TYR A 193 -9.93 -0.78 14.86
N PHE A 194 -10.87 -1.08 13.95
CA PHE A 194 -11.92 -2.06 14.17
C PHE A 194 -12.12 -2.92 12.91
N GLY A 195 -11.80 -4.21 13.03
CA GLY A 195 -11.95 -5.23 12.00
C GLY A 195 -12.44 -6.55 12.59
N ASP A 196 -12.48 -7.59 11.75
CA ASP A 196 -12.94 -8.92 12.15
C ASP A 196 -12.09 -9.51 13.29
N VAL A 197 -12.71 -10.32 14.15
CA VAL A 197 -11.98 -11.18 15.10
C VAL A 197 -11.54 -12.42 14.35
N ASP A 198 -10.45 -12.30 13.61
CA ASP A 198 -9.75 -13.39 12.95
C ASP A 198 -8.26 -13.11 12.75
N TYR A 199 -7.54 -14.04 12.12
CA TYR A 199 -6.12 -13.89 11.79
C TYR A 199 -5.84 -12.62 10.98
N THR A 200 -6.67 -12.33 9.97
CA THR A 200 -6.41 -11.26 9.00
C THR A 200 -6.66 -9.90 9.62
N GLY A 201 -7.78 -9.73 10.33
CA GLY A 201 -8.13 -8.48 10.99
C GLY A 201 -7.07 -8.06 12.01
N PHE A 202 -6.58 -8.98 12.84
CA PHE A 202 -5.51 -8.67 13.79
C PHE A 202 -4.15 -8.48 13.14
N HIS A 203 -3.84 -9.24 12.08
CA HIS A 203 -2.61 -9.04 11.31
C HIS A 203 -2.55 -7.64 10.68
N ILE A 204 -3.66 -7.17 10.09
CA ILE A 204 -3.76 -5.81 9.52
C ILE A 204 -3.47 -4.77 10.61
N TYR A 205 -4.09 -4.91 11.79
CA TYR A 205 -3.84 -4.00 12.91
C TYR A 205 -2.36 -3.96 13.32
N GLN A 206 -1.72 -5.13 13.47
CA GLN A 206 -0.30 -5.18 13.84
C GLN A 206 0.59 -4.51 12.81
N GLU A 207 0.35 -4.76 11.53
CA GLU A 207 1.14 -4.14 10.46
C GLU A 207 0.89 -2.65 10.35
N LEU A 208 -0.35 -2.18 10.57
CA LEU A 208 -0.67 -0.75 10.72
C LEU A 208 0.15 -0.14 11.85
N LYS A 209 0.06 -0.72 13.04
CA LYS A 209 0.77 -0.26 14.24
C LYS A 209 2.28 -0.15 13.99
N LYS A 210 2.91 -1.21 13.45
CA LYS A 210 4.34 -1.21 13.09
C LYS A 210 4.70 -0.11 12.09
N LYS A 211 3.91 0.06 11.03
CA LYS A 211 4.15 1.10 10.01
C LYS A 211 4.02 2.50 10.58
N TYR A 212 3.02 2.76 11.44
CA TYR A 212 2.90 4.04 12.12
C TYR A 212 4.11 4.33 13.01
N TYR A 213 4.58 3.35 13.79
CA TYR A 213 5.78 3.52 14.62
C TYR A 213 7.02 3.81 13.78
N ALA A 214 7.23 3.09 12.67
CA ALA A 214 8.38 3.31 11.79
C ALA A 214 8.35 4.72 11.17
N LEU A 215 7.20 5.13 10.61
CA LEU A 215 7.04 6.45 9.98
C LEU A 215 7.16 7.60 10.97
N ARG A 216 6.71 7.41 12.22
CA ARG A 216 6.92 8.38 13.31
C ARG A 216 8.41 8.63 13.54
N GLN A 217 9.21 7.57 13.63
CA GLN A 217 10.65 7.70 13.87
C GLN A 217 11.37 8.41 12.73
N GLU A 218 10.91 8.22 11.48
CA GLU A 218 11.44 8.91 10.31
C GLU A 218 11.07 10.40 10.27
N SER A 219 9.85 10.77 10.70
CA SER A 219 9.26 12.08 10.39
C SER A 219 9.17 13.04 11.58
N GLY A 220 9.52 12.61 12.80
CA GLY A 220 9.43 13.45 14.00
C GLY A 220 7.99 13.87 14.37
N LEU A 221 7.00 13.10 13.90
CA LEU A 221 5.58 13.39 14.10
C LEU A 221 5.19 13.29 15.59
N PRO A 222 4.17 14.05 16.04
CA PRO A 222 3.65 13.94 17.39
C PRO A 222 3.17 12.51 17.68
N GLU A 223 3.09 12.17 18.96
CA GLU A 223 2.65 10.85 19.40
C GLU A 223 1.18 10.62 19.01
N ILE A 224 0.96 9.79 17.98
CA ILE A 224 -0.35 9.28 17.59
C ILE A 224 -0.56 7.96 18.32
N VAL A 225 -1.63 7.87 19.10
CA VAL A 225 -2.03 6.62 19.73
C VAL A 225 -2.75 5.77 18.69
N CYS A 226 -2.17 4.63 18.29
CA CYS A 226 -2.81 3.63 17.44
C CYS A 226 -3.20 2.41 18.29
N LYS A 227 -4.50 2.14 18.42
CA LYS A 227 -5.04 1.08 19.29
C LYS A 227 -6.24 0.36 18.66
N LEU A 228 -6.60 -0.80 19.21
CA LEU A 228 -7.89 -1.42 18.94
C LEU A 228 -9.01 -0.73 19.73
N ASP A 229 -10.24 -0.83 19.22
CA ASP A 229 -11.42 -0.34 19.93
C ASP A 229 -11.97 -1.39 20.92
N ASN A 230 -11.43 -1.42 22.14
CA ASN A 230 -11.82 -2.41 23.16
C ASN A 230 -13.33 -2.48 23.43
N GLU A 231 -14.03 -1.34 23.41
CA GLU A 231 -15.47 -1.31 23.67
C GLU A 231 -16.26 -1.92 22.49
N LEU A 232 -15.87 -1.64 21.25
CA LEU A 232 -16.48 -2.31 20.10
C LEU A 232 -16.21 -3.81 20.10
N TYR A 233 -14.99 -4.23 20.43
CA TYR A 233 -14.66 -5.66 20.52
C TYR A 233 -15.41 -6.38 21.66
N ASN A 234 -15.59 -5.72 22.81
CA ASN A 234 -16.40 -6.26 23.91
C ASN A 234 -17.87 -6.45 23.49
N GLU A 235 -18.47 -5.44 22.85
CA GLU A 235 -19.84 -5.55 22.37
C GLU A 235 -19.98 -6.63 21.29
N LEU A 236 -18.98 -6.72 20.40
CA LEU A 236 -18.95 -7.72 19.34
C LEU A 236 -18.91 -9.16 19.91
N LEU A 237 -18.08 -9.38 20.95
CA LEU A 237 -18.06 -10.65 21.68
C LEU A 237 -19.39 -10.94 22.37
N TRP A 238 -19.98 -9.94 23.04
CA TRP A 238 -21.28 -10.08 23.69
C TRP A 238 -22.35 -10.52 22.69
N VAL A 239 -22.45 -9.87 21.53
CA VAL A 239 -23.41 -10.27 20.48
C VAL A 239 -23.16 -11.70 20.03
N TYR A 240 -21.90 -12.07 19.76
CA TYR A 240 -21.53 -13.42 19.33
C TYR A 240 -21.97 -14.51 20.32
N GLU A 241 -21.75 -14.29 21.62
CA GLU A 241 -22.16 -15.24 22.67
C GLU A 241 -23.68 -15.43 22.75
N HIS A 242 -24.46 -14.39 22.41
CA HIS A 242 -25.92 -14.40 22.52
C HIS A 242 -26.62 -14.95 21.27
N ILE A 243 -26.05 -14.79 20.08
CA ILE A 243 -26.64 -15.32 18.84
C ILE A 243 -26.42 -16.84 18.68
N LYS A 244 -25.46 -17.43 19.41
CA LYS A 244 -25.15 -18.87 19.42
C LYS A 244 -24.98 -19.49 18.02
N TRP A 245 -24.51 -18.68 17.07
CA TRP A 245 -24.20 -19.11 15.72
C TRP A 245 -22.69 -19.32 15.57
N ASN A 246 -22.27 -20.36 14.86
CA ASN A 246 -20.86 -20.59 14.63
C ASN A 246 -20.39 -19.96 13.32
N PHE A 247 -19.32 -19.16 13.40
CA PHE A 247 -18.71 -18.52 12.23
C PHE A 247 -17.34 -19.15 12.00
N PRO A 248 -17.21 -20.17 11.14
CA PRO A 248 -15.93 -20.80 10.88
C PRO A 248 -14.96 -19.81 10.23
N SER A 249 -13.70 -19.88 10.64
CA SER A 249 -12.59 -19.22 9.97
C SER A 249 -12.09 -20.10 8.84
N TYR A 250 -11.88 -19.49 7.67
CA TYR A 250 -11.33 -20.18 6.49
C TYR A 250 -9.79 -20.13 6.44
N SER A 251 -9.16 -19.43 7.39
CA SER A 251 -7.71 -19.35 7.47
C SER A 251 -7.16 -20.53 8.27
N SER A 252 -6.21 -21.27 7.70
CA SER A 252 -5.43 -22.28 8.42
C SER A 252 -4.27 -21.70 9.23
N LYS A 253 -4.05 -20.37 9.15
CA LYS A 253 -2.95 -19.71 9.84
C LYS A 253 -3.32 -19.47 11.30
N LYS A 254 -2.41 -19.84 12.19
CA LYS A 254 -2.49 -19.49 13.61
C LYS A 254 -1.95 -18.09 13.84
N TYR A 255 -2.61 -17.36 14.74
CA TYR A 255 -2.18 -16.07 15.23
C TYR A 255 -2.10 -16.12 16.75
N VAL A 256 -1.06 -15.50 17.32
CA VAL A 256 -0.96 -15.35 18.77
C VAL A 256 -1.15 -13.87 19.09
N LEU A 257 -2.21 -13.56 19.82
CA LEU A 257 -2.48 -12.19 20.25
C LEU A 257 -1.39 -11.70 21.22
N GLU A 258 -0.74 -10.60 20.87
CA GLU A 258 0.24 -9.94 21.74
C GLU A 258 -0.41 -9.43 23.04
N ASN A 259 0.39 -9.30 24.09
CA ASN A 259 -0.10 -8.95 25.44
C ASN A 259 -0.69 -7.53 25.53
N ASP A 260 -0.38 -6.66 24.59
CA ASP A 260 -0.72 -5.22 24.60
C ASP A 260 -1.94 -4.89 23.73
N ILE A 261 -2.58 -5.89 23.13
CA ILE A 261 -3.70 -5.71 22.20
C ILE A 261 -5.03 -5.51 22.95
N PHE A 262 -5.27 -6.30 23.98
CA PHE A 262 -6.50 -6.32 24.78
C PHE A 262 -6.18 -6.47 26.27
N ASN A 263 -7.19 -6.29 27.13
CA ASN A 263 -7.07 -6.79 28.49
C ASN A 263 -6.95 -8.33 28.51
N THR A 264 -6.45 -8.88 29.62
CA THR A 264 -6.12 -10.31 29.71
C THR A 264 -7.30 -11.21 29.38
N ASP A 265 -8.50 -10.88 29.85
CA ASP A 265 -9.69 -11.73 29.71
C ASP A 265 -10.18 -11.77 28.25
N LEU A 266 -10.35 -10.60 27.63
CA LEU A 266 -10.80 -10.48 26.24
C LEU A 266 -9.81 -11.13 25.27
N ARG A 267 -8.51 -11.01 25.56
CA ARG A 267 -7.46 -11.66 24.78
C ARG A 267 -7.57 -13.18 24.84
N ILE A 268 -7.76 -13.75 26.03
CA ILE A 268 -7.91 -15.20 26.21
C ILE A 268 -9.13 -15.69 25.42
N GLN A 269 -10.27 -15.00 25.55
CA GLN A 269 -11.50 -15.36 24.86
C GLN A 269 -11.34 -15.35 23.33
N PHE A 270 -10.73 -14.30 22.76
CA PHE A 270 -10.48 -14.26 21.32
C PHE A 270 -9.43 -15.27 20.86
N GLN A 271 -8.39 -15.52 21.64
CA GLN A 271 -7.39 -16.53 21.33
C GLN A 271 -8.03 -17.92 21.27
N GLU A 272 -8.81 -18.30 22.28
CA GLU A 272 -9.54 -19.57 22.32
C GLU A 272 -10.53 -19.70 21.16
N LEU A 273 -11.26 -18.64 20.85
CA LEU A 273 -12.20 -18.61 19.72
C LEU A 273 -11.49 -18.90 18.39
N MET A 274 -10.37 -18.23 18.14
CA MET A 274 -9.58 -18.42 16.92
C MET A 274 -8.89 -19.79 16.87
N ASP A 275 -8.37 -20.28 18.01
CA ASP A 275 -7.74 -21.61 18.09
C ASP A 275 -8.73 -22.75 17.84
N ASN A 276 -10.01 -22.53 18.16
CA ASN A 276 -11.12 -23.42 17.83
C ASN A 276 -11.58 -23.30 16.36
N GLY A 277 -10.91 -22.50 15.54
CA GLY A 277 -11.21 -22.33 14.12
C GLY A 277 -12.42 -21.45 13.85
N ASN A 278 -12.82 -20.60 14.80
CA ASN A 278 -13.93 -19.67 14.62
C ASN A 278 -13.41 -18.25 14.36
N ARG A 279 -14.31 -17.37 13.92
CA ARG A 279 -14.11 -15.93 13.77
C ARG A 279 -15.31 -15.17 14.29
N ILE A 280 -15.20 -13.85 14.46
CA ILE A 280 -16.36 -12.99 14.65
C ILE A 280 -16.39 -11.91 13.56
N PRO A 281 -17.39 -11.92 12.64
CA PRO A 281 -17.52 -10.90 11.62
C PRO A 281 -17.88 -9.54 12.23
N GLN A 282 -17.27 -8.48 11.72
CA GLN A 282 -17.52 -7.11 12.15
C GLN A 282 -18.99 -6.69 11.98
N GLU A 283 -19.69 -7.26 10.99
CA GLU A 283 -21.09 -6.95 10.64
C GLU A 283 -22.11 -7.39 11.70
N LEU A 284 -21.70 -8.17 12.71
CA LEU A 284 -22.58 -8.47 13.85
C LEU A 284 -22.95 -7.21 14.64
N LEU A 285 -22.09 -6.19 14.66
CA LEU A 285 -22.46 -4.87 15.17
C LEU A 285 -23.29 -4.13 14.13
N ASN A 286 -24.61 -4.27 14.25
CA ASN A 286 -25.53 -3.50 13.42
C ASN A 286 -25.53 -2.01 13.79
N ARG A 287 -26.10 -1.20 12.90
CA ARG A 287 -26.21 0.26 13.05
C ARG A 287 -26.83 0.73 14.36
N LEU A 288 -27.85 0.05 14.89
CA LEU A 288 -28.54 0.49 16.12
C LEU A 288 -27.62 0.33 17.34
N LEU A 289 -26.87 -0.78 17.41
CA LEU A 289 -25.87 -0.99 18.46
C LEU A 289 -24.74 0.03 18.34
N ILE A 290 -24.23 0.25 17.12
CA ILE A 290 -23.20 1.25 16.86
C ILE A 290 -23.64 2.63 17.35
N LEU A 291 -24.83 3.09 16.98
CA LEU A 291 -25.36 4.38 17.42
C LEU A 291 -25.41 4.49 18.95
N LYS A 292 -25.90 3.45 19.63
CA LYS A 292 -25.98 3.41 21.10
C LYS A 292 -24.60 3.54 21.75
N ILE A 293 -23.59 2.82 21.23
CA ILE A 293 -22.21 2.89 21.71
C ILE A 293 -21.68 4.32 21.53
N LEU A 294 -21.84 4.90 20.35
CA LEU A 294 -21.37 6.26 20.08
C LEU A 294 -22.07 7.32 20.96
N GLN A 295 -23.37 7.18 21.20
CA GLN A 295 -24.12 8.05 22.11
C GLN A 295 -23.58 7.96 23.55
N ASN A 296 -23.26 6.75 24.03
CA ASN A 296 -22.66 6.55 25.34
C ASN A 296 -21.28 7.22 25.44
N ARG A 297 -20.44 7.10 24.40
CA ARG A 297 -19.12 7.74 24.36
C ARG A 297 -19.20 9.26 24.43
N VAL A 298 -20.11 9.86 23.68
CA VAL A 298 -20.31 11.32 23.69
C VAL A 298 -20.81 11.77 25.07
N SER A 299 -21.67 10.99 25.72
CA SER A 299 -22.17 11.28 27.06
C SER A 299 -21.06 11.22 28.11
N ASN A 300 -20.20 10.20 28.04
CA ASN A 300 -19.07 10.03 28.97
C ASN A 300 -17.93 11.03 28.75
N SER A 301 -17.79 11.58 27.53
CA SER A 301 -16.74 12.57 27.22
C SER A 301 -17.10 14.00 27.68
N LYS A 302 -18.33 14.24 28.16
CA LYS A 302 -18.82 15.53 28.65
C LYS A 302 -18.74 15.68 30.18
N LEU A 303 -18.29 14.64 30.89
CA LEU A 303 -18.06 14.61 32.35
C LEU A 303 -16.59 14.87 32.66
#